data_AF-A0A3N7EJV9-F1
#
_entry.id   AF-A0A3N7EJV9-F1
#
_cell.length_a   1.000
_cell.length_b   1.000
_cell.length_c   1.000
_cell.angle_alpha   90.00
_cell.angle_beta   90.00
_cell.angle_gamma   90.00
#
_symmetry.space_group_name_H-M   'P 1'
#
loop_
_entity.id
_entity.type
_entity.pdbx_description
1 polymer ?
#
loop_
_entity_poly.entity_id
_entity_poly.type
_entity_poly.pdbx_seq_one_letter_code
_entity_poly.pdbx_strand_id
1 'polypeptide(L)'
;MKNYRQILLIALLLCVSSVAFSQQISIDQLRKFNEMDLTSFRKEIKEVHKYSYYDKTETDDFRLFEYDSPDYVNKISKFDYVKDKSSNMIELSTTDEKAFAAYKKNILSLGYKETGTGKVPGGEAYKDYAKKELRLRLVFPKENTEPPKSYTIIVLK
;
A
#
# COMPACT_ATOMS: atom_id res chain seq x y z
N MET A 1 43.52 -15.54 -22.25
CA MET A 1 42.17 -16.13 -22.06
C MET A 1 41.76 -16.31 -20.57
N LYS A 2 42.27 -15.53 -19.60
CA LYS A 2 41.90 -15.68 -18.17
C LYS A 2 40.77 -14.74 -17.70
N ASN A 3 40.50 -13.66 -18.44
CA ASN A 3 39.63 -12.59 -17.94
C ASN A 3 38.18 -12.71 -18.42
N TYR A 4 37.93 -13.40 -19.54
CA TYR A 4 36.57 -13.57 -20.09
C TYR A 4 35.66 -14.38 -19.16
N ARG A 5 36.19 -15.38 -18.45
CA ARG A 5 35.42 -16.23 -17.53
C ARG A 5 34.98 -15.45 -16.28
N GLN A 6 35.81 -14.53 -15.79
CA GLN A 6 35.47 -13.62 -14.70
C GLN A 6 34.49 -12.53 -15.14
N ILE A 7 34.66 -11.98 -16.34
CA ILE A 7 33.72 -10.99 -16.91
C ILE A 7 32.33 -11.62 -17.13
N LEU A 8 32.25 -12.87 -17.61
CA LEU A 8 30.98 -13.57 -17.79
C LEU A 8 30.29 -13.86 -16.44
N LEU A 9 31.05 -14.22 -15.40
CA LEU A 9 30.52 -14.45 -14.05
C LEU A 9 29.98 -13.17 -13.40
N ILE A 10 30.65 -12.03 -13.61
CA ILE A 10 30.19 -10.72 -13.13
C ILE A 10 28.93 -10.27 -13.89
N ALA A 11 28.89 -10.47 -15.22
CA ALA A 11 27.71 -10.17 -16.02
C ALA A 11 26.50 -11.05 -15.66
N LEU A 12 26.73 -12.32 -15.36
CA LEU A 12 25.67 -13.25 -14.92
C LEU A 12 25.13 -12.89 -13.53
N LEU A 13 25.99 -12.42 -12.60
CA LEU A 13 25.54 -11.94 -11.29
C LEU A 13 24.69 -10.66 -11.38
N LEU A 14 25.03 -9.75 -12.29
CA LEU A 14 24.28 -8.50 -12.49
C LEU A 14 22.87 -8.76 -13.04
N CYS A 15 22.68 -9.78 -13.89
CA CYS A 15 21.36 -10.15 -14.42
C CYS A 15 20.41 -10.77 -13.38
N VAL A 16 20.92 -11.35 -12.29
CA VAL A 16 20.07 -11.93 -11.22
C VAL A 16 19.60 -10.85 -10.23
N SER A 17 20.28 -9.70 -10.18
CA SER A 17 19.95 -8.61 -9.26
C SER A 17 18.78 -7.72 -9.72
N SER A 18 18.30 -7.87 -10.95
CA SER A 18 17.31 -6.96 -11.57
C SER A 18 15.87 -7.47 -11.59
N VAL A 19 15.56 -8.63 -11.02
CA VAL A 19 14.18 -8.92 -10.61
C VAL A 19 13.94 -8.25 -9.27
N ALA A 20 13.82 -6.92 -9.30
CA ALA A 20 13.07 -6.21 -8.30
C ALA A 20 11.61 -6.65 -8.44
N PHE A 21 11.29 -7.84 -7.92
CA PHE A 21 9.92 -8.14 -7.53
C PHE A 21 9.54 -7.00 -6.60
N SER A 22 8.63 -6.14 -7.06
CA SER A 22 7.90 -5.21 -6.22
C SER A 22 7.40 -6.03 -5.03
N GLN A 23 8.07 -5.91 -3.88
CA GLN A 23 7.69 -6.65 -2.68
C GLN A 23 6.33 -6.10 -2.29
N GLN A 24 5.28 -6.88 -2.58
CA GLN A 24 3.92 -6.54 -2.22
C GLN A 24 3.86 -6.23 -0.71
N ILE A 25 3.49 -4.99 -0.37
CA ILE A 25 3.49 -4.48 1.00
C ILE A 25 2.45 -5.25 1.84
N SER A 26 2.89 -6.17 2.70
CA SER A 26 1.98 -6.97 3.52
C SER A 26 1.06 -6.13 4.44
N ILE A 27 -0.04 -6.73 4.89
CA ILE A 27 -0.97 -6.10 5.85
C ILE A 27 -0.26 -5.70 7.15
N ASP A 28 0.69 -6.50 7.64
CA ASP A 28 1.47 -6.15 8.83
C ASP A 28 2.44 -5.00 8.58
N GLN A 29 2.98 -4.85 7.35
CA GLN A 29 3.76 -3.66 6.99
C GLN A 29 2.87 -2.42 6.92
N LEU A 30 1.69 -2.50 6.30
CA LEU A 30 0.73 -1.38 6.30
C LEU A 30 0.37 -0.96 7.74
N ARG A 31 0.14 -1.91 8.64
CA ARG A 31 -0.09 -1.62 10.06
C ARG A 31 1.09 -0.88 10.71
N LYS A 32 2.31 -1.36 10.51
CA LYS A 32 3.52 -0.68 10.99
C LYS A 32 3.62 0.74 10.45
N PHE A 33 3.31 0.94 9.16
CA PHE A 33 3.30 2.28 8.57
C PHE A 33 2.25 3.19 9.20
N ASN A 34 1.08 2.66 9.57
CA ASN A 34 0.06 3.46 10.26
C ASN A 34 0.54 3.90 11.66
N GLU A 35 1.29 3.05 12.35
CA GLU A 35 1.87 3.33 13.68
C GLU A 35 3.06 4.31 13.65
N MET A 36 3.80 4.39 12.53
CA MET A 36 4.93 5.32 12.37
C MET A 36 4.50 6.79 12.37
N ASP A 37 5.37 7.68 12.85
CA ASP A 37 5.28 9.11 12.55
C ASP A 37 5.58 9.38 11.06
N LEU A 38 5.21 10.58 10.57
CA LEU A 38 5.38 10.95 9.17
C LEU A 38 6.84 10.94 8.71
N THR A 39 7.77 11.33 9.57
CA THR A 39 9.20 11.38 9.22
C THR A 39 9.74 9.97 9.04
N SER A 40 9.46 9.08 10.00
CA SER A 40 9.86 7.67 9.93
C SER A 40 9.22 6.97 8.73
N PHE A 41 7.93 7.17 8.49
CA PHE A 41 7.23 6.61 7.33
C PHE A 41 7.85 7.10 6.01
N ARG A 42 8.06 8.41 5.86
CA ARG A 42 8.66 9.00 4.66
C ARG A 42 10.05 8.41 4.37
N LYS A 43 10.84 8.19 5.41
CA LYS A 43 12.16 7.57 5.28
C LYS A 43 12.04 6.13 4.79
N GLU A 44 11.23 5.33 5.47
CA GLU A 44 11.01 3.92 5.15
C GLU A 44 10.51 3.73 3.72
N ILE A 45 9.46 4.45 3.33
CA ILE A 45 8.81 4.25 2.04
C ILE A 45 9.71 4.66 0.86
N LYS A 46 10.54 5.69 1.04
CA LYS A 46 11.49 6.14 0.02
C LYS A 46 12.77 5.32 -0.02
N GLU A 47 13.36 5.03 1.13
CA GLU A 47 14.69 4.43 1.21
C GLU A 47 14.66 2.91 1.12
N VAL A 48 13.65 2.26 1.70
CA VAL A 48 13.52 0.79 1.69
C VAL A 48 12.67 0.35 0.51
N HIS A 49 11.47 0.91 0.38
CA HIS A 49 10.51 0.50 -0.65
C HIS A 49 10.70 1.19 -2.00
N LYS A 50 11.56 2.22 -2.07
CA LYS A 50 11.88 2.96 -3.30
C LYS A 50 10.69 3.66 -3.95
N TYR A 51 9.63 3.95 -3.18
CA TYR A 51 8.53 4.74 -3.69
C TYR A 51 8.95 6.19 -3.89
N SER A 52 8.36 6.83 -4.90
CA SER A 52 8.58 8.23 -5.23
C SER A 52 7.48 9.10 -4.67
N TYR A 53 7.82 10.30 -4.21
CA TYR A 53 6.83 11.26 -3.72
C TYR A 53 5.90 11.67 -4.88
N TYR A 54 4.60 11.61 -4.63
CA TYR A 54 3.56 12.03 -5.58
C TYR A 54 3.02 13.42 -5.21
N ASP A 55 2.36 13.51 -4.06
CA ASP A 55 1.68 14.74 -3.63
C ASP A 55 1.55 14.82 -2.11
N LYS A 56 1.14 15.99 -1.64
CA LYS A 56 0.91 16.31 -0.23
C LYS A 56 -0.26 17.28 -0.10
N THR A 57 -1.19 16.95 0.78
CA THR A 57 -2.24 17.87 1.23
C THR A 57 -2.06 18.17 2.71
N GLU A 58 -2.04 19.44 3.08
CA GLU A 58 -2.05 19.88 4.47
C GLU A 58 -3.23 20.78 4.76
N THR A 59 -3.94 20.46 5.83
CA THR A 59 -5.06 21.22 6.37
C THR A 59 -4.87 21.40 7.88
N ASP A 60 -5.73 22.18 8.51
CA ASP A 60 -5.75 22.31 9.98
C ASP A 60 -6.13 21.00 10.68
N ASP A 61 -6.75 20.05 9.97
CA ASP A 61 -7.27 18.81 10.53
C ASP A 61 -6.38 17.60 10.25
N PHE A 62 -5.66 17.56 9.12
CA PHE A 62 -4.78 16.45 8.76
C PHE A 62 -3.67 16.84 7.79
N ARG A 63 -2.64 15.99 7.76
CA ARG A 63 -1.60 15.96 6.73
C ARG A 63 -1.71 14.64 5.97
N LEU A 64 -1.77 14.72 4.65
CA LEU A 64 -1.78 13.59 3.73
C LEU A 64 -0.49 13.64 2.91
N PHE A 65 0.22 12.51 2.85
CA PHE A 65 1.35 12.31 1.96
C PHE A 65 1.11 11.09 1.08
N GLU A 66 1.31 11.26 -0.22
CA GLU A 66 1.09 10.24 -1.23
C GLU A 66 2.40 9.87 -1.94
N TYR A 67 2.57 8.59 -2.21
CA TYR A 67 3.76 8.06 -2.89
C TYR A 67 3.38 7.00 -3.91
N ASP A 68 4.01 7.03 -5.07
CA ASP A 68 3.84 6.03 -6.13
C ASP A 68 4.93 4.96 -6.05
N SER A 69 4.54 3.71 -6.29
CA SER A 69 5.49 2.60 -6.42
C SER A 69 6.39 2.77 -7.65
N PRO A 70 7.56 2.11 -7.68
CA PRO A 70 8.48 2.19 -8.83
C PRO A 70 7.85 1.81 -10.18
N ASP A 71 6.87 0.91 -10.16
CA ASP A 71 6.12 0.44 -11.32
C ASP A 71 4.83 1.23 -11.60
N TYR A 72 4.52 2.24 -10.76
CA TYR A 72 3.29 3.06 -10.83
C TYR A 72 1.98 2.26 -10.78
N VAL A 73 2.03 0.99 -10.37
CA VAL A 73 0.84 0.14 -10.20
C VAL A 73 0.16 0.42 -8.86
N ASN A 74 0.93 0.82 -7.85
CA ASN A 74 0.45 1.05 -6.50
C ASN A 74 0.71 2.49 -6.05
N LYS A 75 -0.23 3.02 -5.29
CA LYS A 75 -0.07 4.26 -4.55
C LYS A 75 -0.26 4.00 -3.07
N ILE A 76 0.61 4.53 -2.22
CA ILE A 76 0.46 4.49 -0.78
C ILE A 76 0.28 5.91 -0.21
N SER A 77 -0.72 6.06 0.64
CA SER A 77 -1.13 7.33 1.22
C SER A 77 -1.15 7.23 2.73
N LYS A 78 -0.55 8.19 3.43
CA LYS A 78 -0.58 8.26 4.89
C LYS A 78 -1.31 9.52 5.34
N PHE A 79 -2.36 9.32 6.13
CA PHE A 79 -3.09 10.38 6.80
C PHE A 79 -2.61 10.49 8.26
N ASP A 80 -2.13 11.68 8.62
CA ASP A 80 -1.80 12.06 9.99
C ASP A 80 -2.74 13.17 10.47
N TYR A 81 -3.76 12.81 11.22
CA TYR A 81 -4.74 13.73 11.78
C TYR A 81 -4.13 14.53 12.92
N VAL A 82 -4.39 15.84 12.97
CA VAL A 82 -3.74 16.76 13.93
C VAL A 82 -4.35 16.61 15.32
N LYS A 83 -5.69 16.62 15.41
CA LYS A 83 -6.43 16.65 16.69
C LYS A 83 -6.72 15.26 17.25
N ASP A 84 -7.04 14.31 16.37
CA ASP A 84 -7.40 12.95 16.76
C ASP A 84 -6.49 11.93 16.08
N LYS A 85 -5.44 11.50 16.78
CA LYS A 85 -4.50 10.48 16.29
C LYS A 85 -5.12 9.08 16.18
N SER A 86 -6.31 8.85 16.70
CA SER A 86 -7.04 7.60 16.48
C SER A 86 -7.64 7.52 15.07
N SER A 87 -7.82 8.66 14.40
CA SER A 87 -8.27 8.73 13.01
C SER A 87 -7.16 8.50 11.97
N ASN A 88 -5.90 8.33 12.40
CA ASN A 88 -4.79 8.05 11.49
C ASN A 88 -5.02 6.77 10.68
N MET A 89 -4.73 6.84 9.38
CA MET A 89 -4.87 5.71 8.48
C MET A 89 -3.76 5.67 7.43
N ILE A 90 -3.53 4.47 6.92
CA ILE A 90 -2.73 4.23 5.72
C ILE A 90 -3.67 3.66 4.65
N GLU A 91 -3.50 4.10 3.41
CA GLU A 91 -4.20 3.55 2.26
C GLU A 91 -3.18 2.99 1.28
N LEU A 92 -3.46 1.81 0.72
CA LEU A 92 -2.75 1.25 -0.40
C LEU A 92 -3.74 1.04 -1.55
N SER A 93 -3.62 1.87 -2.58
CA SER A 93 -4.38 1.75 -3.82
C SER A 93 -3.59 0.97 -4.86
N THR A 94 -4.28 0.15 -5.65
CA THR A 94 -3.68 -0.65 -6.73
C THR A 94 -4.65 -0.79 -7.91
N THR A 95 -4.10 -0.81 -9.11
CA THR A 95 -4.83 -1.18 -10.34
C THR A 95 -4.75 -2.68 -10.64
N ASP A 96 -3.93 -3.42 -9.90
CA ASP A 96 -3.79 -4.87 -10.05
C ASP A 96 -4.86 -5.62 -9.23
N GLU A 97 -5.91 -6.05 -9.93
CA GLU A 97 -6.99 -6.86 -9.36
C GLU A 97 -6.48 -8.16 -8.70
N LYS A 98 -5.45 -8.81 -9.27
CA LYS A 98 -4.91 -10.06 -8.72
C LYS A 98 -4.18 -9.80 -7.41
N ALA A 99 -3.40 -8.71 -7.33
CA ALA A 99 -2.75 -8.30 -6.10
C ALA A 99 -3.79 -8.00 -5.01
N PHE A 100 -4.86 -7.27 -5.35
CA PHE A 100 -5.96 -7.00 -4.42
C PHE A 100 -6.70 -8.26 -3.96
N ALA A 101 -7.01 -9.18 -4.87
CA ALA A 101 -7.61 -10.47 -4.53
C ALA A 101 -6.72 -11.29 -3.59
N ALA A 102 -5.39 -11.25 -3.78
CA ALA A 102 -4.44 -11.87 -2.88
C ALA A 102 -4.47 -11.25 -1.47
N TYR A 103 -4.59 -9.93 -1.34
CA TYR A 103 -4.78 -9.28 -0.04
C TYR A 103 -6.05 -9.76 0.66
N LYS A 104 -7.17 -9.82 -0.07
CA LYS A 104 -8.44 -10.31 0.48
C LYS A 104 -8.30 -11.75 0.99
N LYS A 105 -7.62 -12.63 0.24
CA LYS A 105 -7.35 -14.00 0.69
C LYS A 105 -6.47 -14.02 1.94
N ASN A 106 -5.44 -13.17 1.98
CA ASN A 106 -4.50 -13.09 3.10
C ASN A 106 -5.14 -12.57 4.39
N ILE A 107 -6.01 -11.55 4.34
CA ILE A 107 -6.68 -11.08 5.57
C ILE A 107 -7.60 -12.16 6.14
N LEU A 108 -8.27 -12.94 5.29
CA LEU A 108 -9.12 -14.04 5.73
C LEU A 108 -8.27 -15.17 6.36
N SER A 109 -7.14 -15.54 5.76
CA SER A 109 -6.23 -16.54 6.35
C SER A 109 -5.60 -16.08 7.66
N LEU A 110 -5.40 -14.77 7.83
CA LEU A 110 -4.96 -14.17 9.08
C LEU A 110 -6.07 -14.10 10.15
N GLY A 111 -7.31 -14.50 9.83
CA GLY A 111 -8.42 -14.59 10.77
C GLY A 111 -9.21 -13.29 10.93
N TYR A 112 -9.12 -12.36 9.98
CA TYR A 112 -10.05 -11.23 9.93
C TYR A 112 -11.43 -11.71 9.50
N LYS A 113 -12.48 -11.11 10.07
CA LYS A 113 -13.88 -11.40 9.75
C LYS A 113 -14.54 -10.19 9.12
N GLU A 114 -15.38 -10.40 8.11
CA GLU A 114 -16.22 -9.34 7.55
C GLU A 114 -17.16 -8.82 8.66
N THR A 115 -17.26 -7.50 8.79
CA THR A 115 -18.02 -6.82 9.87
C THR A 115 -18.99 -5.78 9.37
N GLY A 116 -18.87 -5.35 8.12
CA GLY A 116 -19.77 -4.35 7.55
C GLY A 116 -19.54 -4.15 6.07
N THR A 117 -20.50 -3.49 5.44
CA THR A 117 -20.43 -3.06 4.05
C THR A 117 -21.03 -1.66 3.94
N GLY A 118 -20.68 -0.93 2.88
CA GLY A 118 -21.23 0.41 2.66
C GLY A 118 -20.66 1.07 1.41
N LYS A 119 -20.76 2.41 1.36
CA LYS A 119 -20.16 3.24 0.32
C LYS A 119 -19.35 4.36 0.94
N VAL A 120 -18.18 4.66 0.37
CA VAL A 120 -17.41 5.87 0.71
C VAL A 120 -18.06 7.10 0.05
N PRO A 121 -17.71 8.34 0.44
CA PRO A 121 -18.31 9.55 -0.13
C PRO A 121 -18.26 9.65 -1.67
N GLY A 122 -17.25 9.06 -2.32
CA GLY A 122 -17.14 8.97 -3.79
C GLY A 122 -18.11 7.98 -4.46
N GLY A 123 -18.84 7.20 -3.66
CA GLY A 123 -19.81 6.21 -4.11
C GLY A 123 -19.25 4.80 -4.34
N GLU A 124 -17.94 4.62 -4.20
CA GLU A 124 -17.28 3.31 -4.23
C GLU A 124 -17.78 2.43 -3.09
N ALA A 125 -18.07 1.16 -3.39
CA ALA A 125 -18.48 0.20 -2.40
C ALA A 125 -17.29 -0.21 -1.52
N TYR A 126 -17.55 -0.52 -0.24
CA TYR A 126 -16.53 -1.08 0.64
C TYR A 126 -17.04 -2.27 1.45
N LYS A 127 -16.09 -3.08 1.93
CA LYS A 127 -16.27 -4.13 2.93
C LYS A 127 -15.28 -3.93 4.06
N ASP A 128 -15.78 -3.95 5.30
CA ASP A 128 -14.98 -3.81 6.51
C ASP A 128 -14.64 -5.18 7.09
N TYR A 129 -13.41 -5.32 7.58
CA TYR A 129 -12.86 -6.52 8.16
C TYR A 129 -12.21 -6.22 9.51
N ALA A 130 -12.42 -7.11 10.48
CA ALA A 130 -11.96 -6.92 11.86
C ALA A 130 -11.25 -8.14 12.43
N LYS A 131 -10.22 -7.91 13.25
CA LYS A 131 -9.56 -8.92 14.09
C LYS A 131 -9.10 -8.28 15.39
N LYS A 132 -9.73 -8.64 16.53
CA LYS A 132 -9.52 -7.96 17.82
C LYS A 132 -9.80 -6.46 17.67
N GLU A 133 -8.84 -5.59 17.99
CA GLU A 133 -8.93 -4.14 17.78
C GLU A 133 -8.56 -3.72 16.35
N LEU A 134 -8.00 -4.60 15.54
CA LEU A 134 -7.56 -4.26 14.18
C LEU A 134 -8.75 -4.12 13.25
N ARG A 135 -8.74 -3.08 12.42
CA ARG A 135 -9.80 -2.73 11.48
C ARG A 135 -9.19 -2.46 10.11
N LEU A 136 -9.78 -3.07 9.09
CA LEU A 136 -9.41 -2.92 7.69
C LEU A 136 -10.66 -2.58 6.89
N ARG A 137 -10.51 -1.74 5.87
CA ARG A 137 -11.55 -1.50 4.87
C ARG A 137 -11.01 -1.82 3.48
N LEU A 138 -11.74 -2.63 2.74
CA LEU A 138 -11.48 -2.91 1.34
C LEU A 138 -12.46 -2.11 0.49
N VAL A 139 -11.97 -1.16 -0.28
CA VAL A 139 -12.76 -0.32 -1.20
C VAL A 139 -12.60 -0.86 -2.62
N PHE A 140 -13.72 -1.01 -3.30
CA PHE A 140 -13.82 -1.56 -4.65
C PHE A 140 -14.03 -0.43 -5.65
N PRO A 141 -13.43 -0.50 -6.85
CA PRO A 141 -13.69 0.50 -7.88
C PRO A 141 -15.18 0.57 -8.19
N LYS A 142 -15.65 1.77 -8.54
CA LYS A 142 -17.04 1.98 -8.91
C LYS A 142 -17.39 1.13 -10.13
N GLU A 143 -18.47 0.37 -10.03
CA GLU A 143 -18.99 -0.46 -11.12
C GLU A 143 -19.21 0.38 -12.39
N ASN A 144 -18.91 -0.19 -13.55
CA ASN A 144 -19.10 0.44 -14.87
C ASN A 144 -18.33 1.74 -15.09
N THR A 145 -17.21 1.95 -14.39
CA THR A 145 -16.29 3.07 -14.65
C THR A 145 -15.11 2.54 -15.45
N GLU A 146 -14.94 3.05 -16.67
CA GLU A 146 -13.81 2.70 -17.55
C GLU A 146 -12.89 3.92 -17.75
N PRO A 147 -11.57 3.79 -17.53
CA PRO A 147 -10.92 2.62 -16.91
C PRO A 147 -11.27 2.49 -15.41
N PRO A 148 -11.24 1.28 -14.81
CA PRO A 148 -11.43 1.11 -13.38
C PRO A 148 -10.35 1.88 -12.62
N LYS A 149 -10.76 2.78 -11.71
CA LYS A 149 -9.86 3.75 -11.09
C LYS A 149 -8.78 3.10 -10.22
N SER A 150 -9.17 2.28 -9.25
CA SER A 150 -8.27 1.50 -8.39
C SER A 150 -9.06 0.76 -7.32
N TYR A 151 -8.53 -0.35 -6.82
CA TYR A 151 -8.92 -0.95 -5.55
C TYR A 151 -8.12 -0.30 -4.42
N THR A 152 -8.68 -0.15 -3.22
CA THR A 152 -7.97 0.44 -2.08
C THR A 152 -8.10 -0.42 -0.82
N ILE A 153 -6.98 -0.62 -0.13
CA ILE A 153 -6.90 -1.25 1.19
C ILE A 153 -6.60 -0.15 2.20
N ILE A 154 -7.46 0.02 3.19
CA ILE A 154 -7.30 1.02 4.25
C ILE A 154 -7.05 0.28 5.56
N VAL A 155 -5.96 0.59 6.24
CA VAL A 155 -5.74 0.16 7.64
C VAL A 155 -6.17 1.30 8.54
N LEU A 156 -7.20 1.01 9.34
CA LEU A 156 -7.74 1.91 10.35
C LEU A 156 -7.09 1.55 11.70
N LYS A 157 -7.02 2.52 12.60
CA LYS A 157 -6.51 2.30 13.96
C LYS A 157 -7.61 1.79 14.90
#